data_AF-A0AAU2BJS8-F1
#
_entry.id   AF-A0AAU2BJS8-F1
#
_cell.length_a   1.000
_cell.length_b   1.000
_cell.length_c   1.000
_cell.angle_alpha   90.00
_cell.angle_beta   90.00
_cell.angle_gamma   90.00
#
_symmetry.space_group_name_H-M   'P 1'
#
loop_
_entity.id
_entity.type
_entity.pdbx_description
1 polymer ?
#
loop_
_entity_poly.entity_id
_entity_poly.type
_entity_poly.pdbx_seq_one_letter_code
_entity_poly.pdbx_strand_id
1 'polypeptide(L)'
;MTDARHVLVLPDRDAAEEVAEELPDRFGVTEEPQLVRDALAGEDDAEDAQWLVVIEDPTGRLDAASLDEFAAEHEGWLEAP
;
A
#
# COMPACT_ATOMS: atom_id res chain seq x y z
N MET A 1 7.67 9.47 -18.85
CA MET A 1 6.35 9.68 -18.23
C MET A 1 6.35 8.72 -17.07
N THR A 2 6.71 9.19 -15.89
CA THR A 2 6.73 8.33 -14.71
C THR A 2 5.30 8.30 -14.22
N ASP A 3 4.61 7.22 -14.57
CA ASP A 3 3.42 6.76 -13.88
C ASP A 3 3.86 6.43 -12.46
N ALA A 4 3.91 7.43 -11.58
CA ALA A 4 4.38 7.27 -10.21
C ALA A 4 3.25 6.59 -9.44
N ARG A 5 3.24 5.26 -9.47
CA ARG A 5 2.44 4.45 -8.56
C ARG A 5 3.27 4.13 -7.33
N HIS A 6 2.64 4.23 -6.17
CA HIS A 6 3.22 3.80 -4.92
C HIS A 6 2.55 2.50 -4.50
N VAL A 7 3.33 1.50 -4.10
CA VAL A 7 2.79 0.22 -3.65
C VAL A 7 3.22 0.02 -2.21
N LEU A 8 2.27 -0.06 -1.29
CA LEU A 8 2.55 -0.35 0.11
C LEU A 8 2.34 -1.83 0.35
N VAL A 9 3.26 -2.50 1.02
CA VAL A 9 3.17 -3.92 1.37
C VAL A 9 2.84 -4.04 2.85
N LEU A 10 1.74 -4.72 3.14
CA LEU A 10 1.13 -4.85 4.46
C LEU A 10 1.10 -6.33 4.87
N PRO A 11 1.28 -6.63 6.17
CA PRO A 11 1.35 -8.01 6.67
C PRO A 11 -0.01 -8.71 6.59
N ASP A 12 -1.11 -7.96 6.77
CA ASP A 12 -2.46 -8.50 6.90
C ASP A 12 -3.48 -7.65 6.14
N ARG A 13 -4.63 -8.26 5.87
CA ARG A 13 -5.76 -7.59 5.21
C ARG A 13 -6.29 -6.41 6.03
N ASP A 14 -6.40 -6.59 7.33
CA ASP A 14 -6.97 -5.60 8.24
C ASP A 14 -6.14 -4.30 8.18
N ALA A 15 -4.81 -4.45 8.23
CA ALA A 15 -3.86 -3.35 8.09
C ALA A 15 -3.96 -2.68 6.70
N ALA A 16 -4.14 -3.46 5.63
CA ALA A 16 -4.34 -2.92 4.29
C ALA A 16 -5.66 -2.16 4.12
N GLU A 17 -6.74 -2.64 4.75
CA GLU A 17 -8.04 -1.94 4.75
C GLU A 17 -7.94 -0.63 5.54
N GLU A 18 -7.34 -0.62 6.74
CA GLU A 18 -7.12 0.62 7.50
C GLU A 18 -6.27 1.63 6.72
N VAL A 19 -5.15 1.21 6.14
CA VAL A 19 -4.31 2.08 5.31
C VAL A 19 -5.08 2.66 4.14
N ALA A 20 -5.90 1.85 3.45
CA ALA A 20 -6.71 2.28 2.32
C ALA A 20 -7.79 3.30 2.71
N GLU A 21 -8.38 3.17 3.89
CA GLU A 21 -9.36 4.12 4.44
C GLU A 21 -8.69 5.41 4.94
N GLU A 22 -7.52 5.33 5.57
CA GLU A 22 -6.82 6.51 6.12
C GLU A 22 -6.02 7.30 5.08
N LEU A 23 -5.55 6.66 4.00
CA LEU A 23 -4.83 7.29 2.90
C LEU A 23 -5.51 8.54 2.33
N PRO A 24 -6.78 8.48 1.87
CA PRO A 24 -7.46 9.64 1.32
C PRO A 24 -7.67 10.75 2.37
N ASP A 25 -7.93 10.41 3.63
CA ASP A 25 -8.10 11.39 4.70
C ASP A 25 -6.79 12.09 5.07
N ARG A 26 -5.66 11.37 5.07
CA ARG A 26 -4.36 11.89 5.51
C ARG A 26 -3.57 12.56 4.38
N PHE A 27 -3.60 11.99 3.19
CA PHE A 27 -2.81 12.44 2.04
C PHE A 27 -3.65 13.11 0.94
N GLY A 28 -4.98 13.05 1.02
CA GLY A 28 -5.85 13.63 -0.01
C GLY A 28 -5.79 12.88 -1.33
N VAL A 29 -5.52 11.57 -1.29
CA VAL A 29 -5.53 10.72 -2.48
C VAL A 29 -6.93 10.78 -3.10
N THR A 30 -6.97 11.12 -4.39
CA THR A 30 -8.24 11.30 -5.12
C THR A 30 -8.70 10.01 -5.79
N GLU A 31 -7.77 9.09 -6.02
CA GLU A 31 -8.03 7.74 -6.52
C GLU A 31 -8.12 6.76 -5.35
N GLU A 32 -9.12 5.88 -5.42
CA GLU A 32 -9.28 4.80 -4.44
C GLU A 32 -8.10 3.83 -4.56
N PRO A 33 -7.33 3.61 -3.49
CA PRO A 33 -6.20 2.70 -3.54
C PRO A 33 -6.65 1.26 -3.84
N GLN A 34 -5.90 0.56 -4.69
CA GLN A 34 -6.24 -0.79 -5.10
C GLN A 34 -5.58 -1.82 -4.18
N LEU A 35 -6.39 -2.60 -3.47
CA LEU A 35 -5.90 -3.71 -2.65
C LEU A 35 -5.68 -4.95 -3.52
N VAL A 36 -4.46 -5.48 -3.52
CA VAL A 36 -4.06 -6.69 -4.22
C VAL A 36 -3.51 -7.69 -3.21
N ARG A 37 -4.10 -8.88 -3.15
CA ARG A 37 -3.56 -9.98 -2.35
C ARG A 37 -2.51 -10.71 -3.17
N ASP A 38 -1.27 -10.73 -2.70
CA ASP A 38 -0.19 -11.52 -3.30
C ASP A 38 0.09 -12.75 -2.42
N ALA A 39 -0.18 -13.92 -2.98
CA ALA A 39 0.12 -15.19 -2.33
C ALA A 39 1.55 -15.57 -2.71
N LEU A 40 2.48 -15.47 -1.76
CA LEU A 40 3.86 -15.88 -1.97
C LEU A 40 3.87 -17.35 -2.39
N ALA A 41 4.50 -17.64 -3.54
CA ALA A 41 4.43 -18.95 -4.17
C ALA A 41 5.08 -20.03 -3.27
N GLY A 42 4.27 -20.77 -2.52
CA GLY A 42 4.82 -21.81 -1.66
C GLY A 42 3.81 -22.62 -0.87
N GLU A 43 2.98 -22.00 -0.03
CA GLU A 43 2.25 -22.75 0.99
C GLU A 43 0.83 -22.18 1.17
N ASP A 44 -0.17 -23.05 1.00
CA ASP A 44 -1.61 -22.76 0.91
C ASP A 44 -2.25 -22.41 2.27
N ASP A 45 -1.50 -21.75 3.17
CA ASP A 45 -2.06 -21.23 4.41
C ASP A 45 -2.51 -19.78 4.17
N ALA A 46 -3.78 -19.50 4.48
CA ALA A 46 -4.35 -18.15 4.39
C ALA A 46 -3.64 -17.12 5.30
N GLU A 47 -2.70 -17.60 6.11
CA GLU A 47 -1.91 -16.89 7.11
C GLU A 47 -0.61 -16.28 6.54
N ASP A 48 -0.17 -16.66 5.34
CA ASP A 48 1.11 -16.19 4.73
C ASP A 48 0.86 -15.47 3.39
N ALA A 49 -0.14 -14.58 3.35
CA ALA A 49 -0.44 -13.76 2.19
C ALA A 49 -0.19 -12.28 2.49
N GLN A 50 0.63 -11.65 1.65
CA GLN A 50 0.90 -10.22 1.75
C GLN A 50 -0.19 -9.42 1.02
N TRP A 51 -0.53 -8.25 1.56
CA TRP A 51 -1.49 -7.34 0.96
C TRP A 51 -0.78 -6.11 0.43
N LEU A 52 -1.01 -5.82 -0.84
CA LEU A 52 -0.42 -4.71 -1.57
C LEU A 52 -1.46 -3.63 -1.76
N VAL A 53 -1.19 -2.42 -1.29
CA VAL A 53 -2.04 -1.25 -1.51
C VAL A 53 -1.39 -0.39 -2.60
N VAL A 54 -1.97 -0.41 -3.80
CA VAL A 54 -1.47 0.34 -4.95
C VAL A 54 -2.16 1.69 -5.01
N ILE A 55 -1.38 2.76 -4.96
CA ILE A 55 -1.82 4.15 -5.07
C ILE A 55 -1.32 4.73 -6.38
N GLU A 56 -2.22 5.25 -7.19
CA GLU A 56 -1.87 6.00 -8.39
C GLU A 56 -1.59 7.47 -8.00
N ASP A 57 -0.35 7.93 -8.22
CA ASP A 57 0.01 9.34 -8.10
C ASP A 57 0.54 9.90 -9.43
N PRO A 58 -0.33 10.07 -10.43
CA PRO A 58 0.05 10.63 -11.73
C PRO A 58 0.61 12.04 -11.63
N THR A 59 0.40 12.71 -10.48
CA THR A 59 0.85 14.08 -10.22
C THR A 59 2.17 14.19 -9.47
N GLY A 60 2.71 13.09 -8.92
CA GLY A 60 3.94 13.11 -8.12
C GLY A 60 3.82 13.99 -6.86
N ARG A 61 2.63 14.10 -6.28
CA ARG A 61 2.37 14.90 -5.07
C ARG A 61 2.60 14.13 -3.78
N LEU A 62 2.53 12.80 -3.83
CA LEU A 62 2.74 11.96 -2.66
C LEU A 62 4.23 11.85 -2.36
N ASP A 63 4.58 12.06 -1.11
CA ASP A 63 5.94 11.93 -0.65
C ASP A 63 6.19 10.47 -0.24
N ALA A 64 7.12 9.82 -0.93
CA ALA A 64 7.43 8.41 -0.71
C ALA A 64 7.92 8.13 0.72
N ALA A 65 8.66 9.04 1.35
CA ALA A 65 9.12 8.85 2.72
C ALA A 65 7.95 8.94 3.71
N SER A 66 7.00 9.84 3.46
CA SER A 66 5.79 9.95 4.27
C SER A 66 4.89 8.71 4.15
N LEU A 67 4.82 8.12 2.94
CA LEU A 67 4.11 6.86 2.71
C LEU A 67 4.81 5.67 3.38
N ASP A 68 6.14 5.63 3.36
CA ASP A 68 6.94 4.59 4.02
C ASP A 68 6.78 4.64 5.55
N GLU A 69 6.89 5.84 6.15
CA GLU A 69 6.60 6.02 7.58
C GLU A 69 5.17 5.57 7.91
N PHE A 70 4.19 5.93 7.08
CA PHE A 70 2.81 5.54 7.28
C PHE A 70 2.61 4.02 7.20
N ALA A 71 3.17 3.34 6.20
CA ALA A 71 3.13 1.88 6.17
C ALA A 71 3.81 1.25 7.38
N ALA A 72 4.93 1.81 7.84
CA ALA A 72 5.63 1.31 9.03
C ALA A 72 4.80 1.44 10.32
N GLU A 73 3.89 2.43 10.41
CA GLU A 73 2.91 2.52 11.50
C GLU A 73 1.96 1.29 11.53
N HIS A 74 1.70 0.69 10.36
CA HIS A 74 0.87 -0.52 10.18
C HIS A 74 1.70 -1.80 9.97
N GLU A 75 2.95 -1.81 10.44
CA GLU A 75 3.89 -2.95 10.31
C GLU A 75 4.22 -3.33 8.85
N GLY A 76 3.91 -2.46 7.89
CA GLY A 76 4.21 -2.58 6.48
C GLY A 76 5.45 -1.78 6.03
N TRP A 77 5.67 -1.73 4.72
CA TRP A 77 6.70 -0.88 4.10
C TRP A 77 6.26 -0.38 2.72
N LEU A 78 6.88 0.69 2.22
CA LEU A 78 6.68 1.10 0.83
C LEU A 78 7.59 0.26 -0.10
N GLU A 79 7.00 -0.41 -1.08
CA GLU A 79 7.74 -1.08 -2.15
C GLU A 79 8.42 -0.04 -3.05
N ALA A 80 9.75 -0.15 -3.18
CA ALA A 80 10.51 0.71 -4.06
C ALA A 80 10.32 0.28 -5.53
N PRO A 81 10.07 1.23 -6.46
CA PRO A 81 9.89 0.95 -7.88
C PRO A 81 11.17 0.55 -8.62
#